data_AF-A0A973RSU1-F1
#
_entry.id   AF-A0A973RSU1-F1
#
_cell.length_a   1.000
_cell.length_b   1.000
_cell.length_c   1.000
_cell.angle_alpha   90.00
_cell.angle_beta   90.00
_cell.angle_gamma   90.00
#
_symmetry.space_group_name_H-M   'P 1'
#
loop_
_entity.id
_entity.type
_entity.pdbx_description
1 polymer ?
#
loop_
_entity_poly.entity_id
_entity_poly.type
_entity_poly.pdbx_seq_one_letter_code
_entity_poly.pdbx_strand_id
1 'polypeptide(L)'
;ARFAVRRRQPVPEGVVLADVMADAAQETVRLAGEDGAVLAAAAVDSSRWELVHFSLWEHDTPKADGDVFEVLHLSAPGREKLPRGRQW
;
A
#
# COMPACT_ATOMS: atom_id res chain seq x y z
N ALA A 1 -6.43 6.04 11.00
CA ALA A 1 -6.47 6.38 9.57
C ALA A 1 -7.85 6.91 9.22
N ARG A 2 -7.93 8.05 8.55
CA ARG A 2 -9.17 8.69 8.06
C ARG A 2 -9.29 8.62 6.54
N PHE A 3 -8.17 8.44 5.84
CA PHE A 3 -8.13 8.39 4.38
C PHE A 3 -7.35 7.17 3.90
N ALA A 4 -7.69 6.69 2.71
CA ALA A 4 -6.98 5.65 2.01
C ALA A 4 -6.64 6.14 0.59
N VAL A 5 -5.44 5.82 0.11
CA VAL A 5 -5.08 6.02 -1.29
C VAL A 5 -4.87 4.66 -1.93
N ARG A 6 -5.51 4.45 -3.10
CA ARG A 6 -5.29 3.27 -3.93
C ARG A 6 -4.80 3.69 -5.31
N ARG A 7 -3.63 3.21 -5.69
CA ARG A 7 -3.09 3.31 -7.05
C ARG A 7 -3.07 1.94 -7.69
N ARG A 8 -3.52 1.85 -8.94
CA ARG A 8 -3.48 0.64 -9.76
C ARG A 8 -2.73 0.94 -11.03
N GLN A 9 -1.81 0.06 -11.41
CA GLN A 9 -1.06 0.16 -12.65
C GLN A 9 -0.96 -1.23 -13.27
N PRO A 10 -1.14 -1.37 -14.59
CA PRO A 10 -0.87 -2.64 -15.26
C PRO A 10 0.57 -3.08 -14.99
N VAL A 11 0.77 -4.37 -14.74
CA VAL A 11 2.10 -4.98 -14.75
C VAL A 11 2.53 -5.08 -16.22
N PRO A 12 3.68 -4.49 -16.62
CA PRO A 12 4.12 -4.55 -18.02
C PRO A 12 4.37 -5.99 -18.47
N GLU A 13 4.13 -6.27 -19.75
CA GLU A 13 4.43 -7.58 -20.31
C GLU A 13 5.95 -7.82 -20.40
N GLY A 14 6.38 -9.08 -20.23
CA GLY A 14 7.77 -9.50 -20.42
C GLY A 14 8.74 -9.10 -19.30
N VAL A 15 8.26 -8.51 -18.20
CA VAL A 15 9.10 -8.14 -17.05
C VAL A 15 9.29 -9.29 -16.08
N VAL A 16 10.39 -9.25 -15.33
CA VAL A 16 10.60 -10.11 -14.18
C VAL A 16 9.80 -9.55 -13.01
N LEU A 17 8.78 -10.28 -12.57
CA LEU A 17 7.86 -9.80 -11.52
C LEU A 17 8.57 -9.46 -10.21
N ALA A 18 9.64 -10.19 -9.88
CA ALA A 18 10.43 -9.92 -8.67
C ALA A 18 11.05 -8.53 -8.67
N ASP A 19 11.51 -8.02 -9.83
CA ASP A 19 12.09 -6.69 -9.95
C ASP A 19 11.01 -5.61 -9.76
N VAL A 20 9.84 -5.80 -10.39
CA VAL A 20 8.67 -4.93 -10.19
C VAL A 20 8.26 -4.87 -8.72
N MET A 21 8.28 -6.02 -8.03
CA MET A 21 7.93 -6.09 -6.62
C MET A 21 9.00 -5.51 -5.70
N ALA A 22 10.28 -5.57 -6.08
CA ALA A 22 11.36 -4.91 -5.34
C ALA A 22 11.17 -3.38 -5.35
N ASP A 23 10.89 -2.80 -6.51
CA ASP A 23 10.60 -1.37 -6.63
C ASP A 23 9.34 -0.98 -5.83
N ALA A 24 8.29 -1.79 -5.92
CA ALA A 24 7.05 -1.57 -5.16
C ALA A 24 7.26 -1.67 -3.64
N ALA A 25 8.13 -2.57 -3.19
CA ALA A 25 8.50 -2.69 -1.78
C ALA A 25 9.29 -1.46 -1.29
N GLN A 26 10.21 -0.93 -2.11
CA GLN A 26 10.93 0.31 -1.79
C GLN A 26 9.99 1.51 -1.69
N GLU A 27 9.06 1.64 -2.63
CA GLU A 27 8.05 2.70 -2.60
C GLU A 27 7.14 2.56 -1.38
N THR A 28 6.77 1.33 -1.02
CA THR A 28 6.00 1.05 0.20
C THR A 28 6.75 1.50 1.46
N VAL A 29 8.05 1.23 1.56
CA VAL A 29 8.88 1.69 2.68
C VAL A 29 8.95 3.21 2.71
N ARG A 30 9.12 3.86 1.56
CA ARG A 30 9.13 5.33 1.47
C ARG A 30 7.82 5.92 1.96
N LEU A 31 6.69 5.45 1.44
CA LEU A 31 5.36 5.93 1.82
C LEU A 31 5.04 5.67 3.31
N ALA A 32 5.44 4.52 3.85
CA ALA A 32 5.26 4.21 5.26
C ALA A 32 6.07 5.14 6.19
N GLY A 33 7.13 5.78 5.68
CA GLY A 33 7.94 6.76 6.41
C GLY A 33 7.45 8.19 6.30
N GLU A 34 6.42 8.46 5.49
CA GLU A 34 5.88 9.81 5.34
C GLU A 34 5.07 10.24 6.57
N ASP A 35 5.16 11.53 6.89
CA ASP A 35 4.34 12.12 7.95
C ASP A 35 2.84 11.91 7.67
N GLY A 36 2.11 11.48 8.71
CA GLY A 36 0.70 11.12 8.64
C GLY A 36 0.38 9.77 8.00
N ALA A 37 1.37 9.00 7.53
CA ALA A 37 1.15 7.63 7.06
C ALA A 37 0.93 6.68 8.23
N VAL A 38 -0.17 5.92 8.19
CA VAL A 38 -0.50 4.86 9.16
C VAL A 38 0.00 3.50 8.67
N LEU A 39 -0.07 3.28 7.36
CA LEU A 39 0.36 2.05 6.69
C LEU A 39 0.55 2.33 5.20
N ALA A 40 1.51 1.66 4.59
CA ALA A 40 1.57 1.44 3.15
C ALA A 40 1.74 -0.06 2.86
N ALA A 41 1.22 -0.50 1.73
CA ALA A 41 1.34 -1.87 1.24
C ALA A 41 1.33 -1.88 -0.30
N ALA A 42 2.02 -2.87 -0.87
CA ALA A 42 1.96 -3.18 -2.29
C ALA A 42 1.61 -4.65 -2.49
N ALA A 43 0.82 -4.94 -3.53
CA ALA A 43 0.46 -6.30 -3.93
C ALA A 43 0.22 -6.38 -5.44
N VAL A 44 0.26 -7.58 -5.98
CA VAL A 44 -0.19 -7.87 -7.34
C VAL A 44 -1.60 -8.44 -7.28
N ASP A 45 -2.54 -7.81 -7.99
CA ASP A 45 -3.82 -8.44 -8.31
C ASP A 45 -3.63 -9.33 -9.55
N SER A 46 -3.47 -10.64 -9.31
CA SER A 46 -3.27 -11.62 -10.38
C SER A 46 -4.51 -11.86 -11.25
N SER A 47 -5.69 -11.38 -10.85
CA SER A 47 -6.91 -11.49 -11.68
C SER A 47 -6.93 -10.45 -12.80
N ARG A 48 -6.24 -9.32 -12.60
CA ARG A 48 -6.17 -8.19 -13.55
C ARG A 48 -4.75 -7.92 -14.05
N TRP A 49 -3.75 -8.59 -13.48
CA TRP A 49 -2.34 -8.26 -13.65
C TRP A 49 -2.04 -6.79 -13.38
N GLU A 50 -2.50 -6.30 -12.24
CA GLU A 50 -2.25 -4.93 -11.77
C GLU A 50 -1.36 -4.93 -10.53
N LEU A 51 -0.35 -4.05 -10.51
CA LEU A 51 0.32 -3.63 -9.29
C LEU A 51 -0.60 -2.66 -8.55
N VAL A 52 -0.90 -2.99 -7.30
CA VAL A 52 -1.73 -2.20 -6.41
C VAL A 52 -0.86 -1.64 -5.29
N HIS A 53 -0.76 -0.32 -5.20
CA HIS A 53 -0.27 0.36 -4.02
C HIS A 53 -1.46 0.86 -3.21
N PHE A 54 -1.45 0.57 -1.91
CA PHE A 54 -2.47 0.97 -0.98
C PHE A 54 -1.84 1.61 0.26
N SER A 55 -2.33 2.77 0.67
CA SER A 55 -1.84 3.45 1.87
C SER A 55 -2.99 4.04 2.69
N LEU A 56 -2.78 4.13 4.00
CA LEU A 56 -3.71 4.68 4.98
C LEU A 56 -3.09 5.92 5.62
N TRP A 57 -3.86 6.99 5.74
CA TRP A 57 -3.40 8.30 6.19
C TRP A 57 -4.26 8.89 7.30
N GLU A 58 -3.67 9.72 8.15
CA GLU A 58 -4.37 10.40 9.24
C GLU A 58 -5.14 11.64 8.78
N HIS A 59 -4.68 12.31 7.73
CA HIS A 59 -5.24 13.55 7.19
C HIS A 59 -5.57 13.45 5.69
N ASP A 60 -6.31 14.44 5.19
CA ASP A 60 -6.86 14.52 3.82
C ASP A 60 -5.86 15.03 2.77
N THR A 61 -4.60 15.17 3.16
CA THR A 61 -3.48 15.58 2.29
C THR A 61 -2.45 14.45 2.16
N PRO A 62 -2.83 13.27 1.63
CA PRO A 62 -1.90 12.15 1.49
C PRO A 62 -0.78 12.49 0.51
N LYS A 63 0.42 12.01 0.78
CA LYS A 63 1.61 12.20 -0.09
C LYS A 63 1.82 11.02 -1.05
N ALA A 64 0.73 10.52 -1.59
CA ALA A 64 0.69 9.39 -2.51
C ALA A 64 -0.24 9.68 -3.69
N ASP A 65 0.16 9.24 -4.88
CA ASP A 65 -0.68 9.29 -6.07
C ASP A 65 -1.77 8.20 -6.02
N GLY A 66 -2.97 8.49 -6.52
CA GLY A 66 -4.03 7.51 -6.72
C GLY A 66 -5.42 8.01 -6.39
N ASP A 67 -6.37 7.08 -6.39
CA ASP A 67 -7.74 7.33 -5.95
C ASP A 67 -7.75 7.53 -4.42
N VAL A 68 -8.31 8.64 -3.93
CA VAL A 68 -8.45 8.92 -2.49
C VAL A 68 -9.85 8.54 -2.02
N PHE A 69 -9.93 7.81 -0.90
CA PHE A 69 -11.16 7.35 -0.28
C PHE A 69 -11.21 7.79 1.19
N GLU A 70 -12.42 8.10 1.68
CA GLU A 70 -12.66 8.24 3.11
C GLU A 70 -12.78 6.87 3.77
N VAL A 71 -12.09 6.69 4.90
CA VAL A 71 -12.16 5.48 5.72
C VAL A 71 -13.25 5.68 6.75
N LEU A 72 -14.44 5.13 6.46
CA LEU A 72 -15.60 5.24 7.35
C LEU A 72 -15.46 4.38 8.61
N HIS A 73 -14.73 3.27 8.54
CA HIS A 73 -14.50 2.37 9.67
C HIS A 73 -13.16 1.65 9.53
N LEU A 74 -12.38 1.61 10.63
CA LEU A 74 -11.16 0.82 10.71
C LEU A 74 -11.20 -0.07 11.95
N SER A 75 -11.27 -1.37 11.73
CA SER A 75 -11.19 -2.37 12.79
C SER A 75 -9.72 -2.64 13.15
N ALA A 76 -9.40 -2.70 14.44
CA ALA A 76 -8.07 -3.05 14.94
C ALA A 76 -8.06 -4.26 15.91
N PRO A 77 -8.74 -5.38 15.60
CA PRO A 77 -8.82 -6.51 16.51
C PRO A 77 -7.45 -7.16 16.71
N GLY A 78 -6.99 -7.25 17.96
CA GLY A 78 -5.75 -7.95 18.30
C GLY A 78 -4.48 -7.35 17.70
N ARG A 79 -4.52 -6.11 17.18
CA ARG A 79 -3.38 -5.46 16.50
C ARG A 79 -2.12 -5.47 17.36
N GLU A 80 -2.25 -5.15 18.64
CA GLU A 80 -1.14 -5.13 19.60
C GLU A 80 -0.56 -6.52 19.92
N LYS A 81 -1.22 -7.59 19.49
CA LYS A 81 -0.77 -8.99 19.66
C LYS A 81 -0.15 -9.58 18.39
N LEU A 82 -0.13 -8.83 17.29
CA LEU A 82 0.41 -9.33 16.03
C LEU A 82 1.94 -9.39 16.10
N PRO A 83 2.57 -10.54 15.80
CA PRO A 83 4.01 -10.62 15.72
C PRO A 83 4.52 -9.79 14.54
N ARG A 84 5.78 -9.38 14.59
CA ARG A 84 6.44 -8.79 13.43
C ARG A 84 6.39 -9.79 12.27
N GLY A 85 5.84 -9.35 11.14
CA GLY A 85 5.74 -10.18 9.93
C GLY A 85 7.11 -10.60 9.41
N ARG A 86 7.19 -11.75 8.74
CA ARG A 86 8.35 -12.15 7.94
C ARG A 86 8.13 -11.62 6.53
N GLN A 87 9.04 -10.77 6.05
CA GLN A 87 9.14 -10.46 4.62
C GLN A 87 9.48 -11.75 3.88
N TRP A 88 8.74 -12.06 2.81
CA TRP A 88 8.96 -13.24 1.96
C TRP A 88 9.99 -12.92 0.88
#